data_AF-A0A6J4Q040-F1
#
_entry.id   AF-A0A6J4Q040-F1
#
_cell.length_a   1.000
_cell.length_b   1.000
_cell.length_c   1.000
_cell.angle_alpha   90.00
_cell.angle_beta   90.00
_cell.angle_gamma   90.00
#
_symmetry.space_group_name_H-M   'P 1'
#
loop_
_entity.id
_entity.type
_entity.pdbx_description
1 polymer ?
#
loop_
_entity_poly.entity_id
_entity_poly.type
_entity_poly.pdbx_seq_one_letter_code
_entity_poly.pdbx_strand_id
1 'polypeptide(L)' 'MPSTLETSEEDYELVMNVCMRGTFLGMKYSIPARKDPGGGSDTNMSSIATLFGLKTGPT' A
#
# COMPACT_ATOMS: atom_id res chain seq x y z
N MET A 1 -10.82 0.08 12.93
CA MET A 1 -10.42 1.24 12.11
C MET A 1 -11.44 2.34 12.37
N PRO A 2 -11.03 3.60 12.61
CA PRO A 2 -11.97 4.71 12.69
C PRO A 2 -12.84 4.77 11.43
N SER A 3 -14.06 5.29 11.56
CA SER A 3 -14.87 5.56 10.39
C SER A 3 -14.24 6.68 9.56
N THR A 4 -14.66 6.86 8.31
CA THR A 4 -14.18 7.98 7.49
C THR A 4 -14.43 9.34 8.14
N LEU A 5 -15.47 9.48 8.96
CA LEU A 5 -15.79 10.72 9.67
C LEU A 5 -14.82 11.01 10.82
N GLU A 6 -14.17 9.97 11.36
CA GLU A 6 -13.28 10.04 12.51
C GLU A 6 -11.80 9.91 12.12
N THR A 7 -11.51 9.60 10.86
CA THR A 7 -10.13 9.44 10.37
C THR A 7 -9.58 10.80 10.00
N SER A 8 -8.47 11.20 10.64
CA SER A 8 -7.77 12.45 10.29
C SER A 8 -7.08 12.31 8.94
N GLU A 9 -6.84 13.45 8.29
CA GLU A 9 -6.07 13.47 7.04
C GLU A 9 -4.62 13.02 7.28
N GLU A 10 -4.04 13.34 8.43
CA GLU A 10 -2.68 12.93 8.79
C GLU A 10 -2.54 11.41 8.91
N ASP A 11 -3.53 10.74 9.54
CA ASP A 11 -3.52 9.28 9.68
C ASP A 11 -3.74 8.60 8.33
N TYR A 12 -4.64 9.14 7.50
CA TYR A 12 -4.84 8.68 6.13
C TYR A 12 -3.55 8.80 5.31
N GLU A 13 -2.93 9.98 5.33
CA GLU A 13 -1.70 10.27 4.60
C GLU A 13 -0.55 9.38 5.08
N LEU A 14 -0.43 9.11 6.39
CA LEU A 14 0.58 8.20 6.90
C LEU A 14 0.45 6.81 6.25
N VAL A 15 -0.75 6.23 6.27
CA VAL A 15 -1.01 4.90 5.69
C VAL A 15 -0.77 4.90 4.18
N MET A 16 -1.24 5.93 3.47
CA MET A 16 -1.06 6.03 2.02
C MET A 16 0.39 6.25 1.61
N ASN A 17 1.14 7.06 2.36
CA ASN A 17 2.56 7.29 2.10
C ASN A 17 3.37 6.00 2.31
N VAL A 18 3.08 5.21 3.34
CA VAL A 18 3.78 3.96 3.62
C VAL A 18 3.36 2.84 2.67
N CYS A 19 2.06 2.51 2.60
CA CYS A 19 1.58 1.30 1.92
C CYS A 19 1.49 1.47 0.41
N MET A 20 1.07 2.64 -0.07
CA MET A 20 0.81 2.89 -1.49
C MET A 20 1.99 3.59 -2.16
N ARG A 21 2.34 4.79 -1.67
CA ARG A 21 3.38 5.61 -2.30
C ARG A 21 4.76 4.96 -2.16
N GLY A 22 5.08 4.40 -0.99
CA GLY A 22 6.32 3.65 -0.76
C GLY A 22 6.48 2.49 -1.74
N THR A 23 5.44 1.67 -1.89
CA THR A 23 5.40 0.55 -2.84
C THR A 23 5.60 1.00 -4.29
N PHE A 24 4.88 2.04 -4.71
CA PHE A 24 5.02 2.61 -6.05
C PHE A 24 6.44 3.09 -6.33
N LEU A 25 7.03 3.85 -5.40
CA LEU A 25 8.40 4.35 -5.55
C LEU A 25 9.42 3.22 -5.52
N GLY A 26 9.22 2.21 -4.67
CA GLY A 26 10.04 1.01 -4.61
C GLY A 26 10.12 0.31 -5.96
N MET A 27 8.97 0.02 -6.57
CA MET A 27 8.90 -0.59 -7.90
C MET A 27 9.50 0.31 -8.99
N LYS A 28 9.20 1.62 -8.95
CA LYS A 28 9.70 2.60 -9.93
C LYS A 28 11.23 2.58 -10.03
N TYR A 29 11.92 2.41 -8.91
CA TYR A 29 13.39 2.40 -8.88
C TYR A 29 13.99 0.98 -8.92
N SER A 30 13.32 -0.02 -8.36
CA SER A 30 13.84 -1.40 -8.35
C SER A 30 13.78 -2.05 -9.73
N ILE A 31 12.73 -1.82 -10.53
CA ILE A 31 12.51 -2.49 -11.82
C ILE A 31 13.58 -2.09 -12.85
N PRO A 32 13.89 -0.80 -13.06
CA PRO A 32 14.94 -0.41 -14.00
C PRO A 32 16.33 -0.95 -13.64
N ALA A 33 16.63 -1.07 -12.34
CA ALA A 33 17.92 -1.57 -11.87
C ALA A 33 18.14 -3.08 -12.13
N ARG A 34 17.07 -3.83 -12.38
CA ARG A 34 17.09 -5.29 -12.60
C ARG A 34 16.83 -5.69 -14.06
N LYS A 35 16.90 -4.72 -14.97
CA LYS A 35 16.51 -4.88 -16.39
C LYS A 35 17.57 -5.59 -17.25
N ASP A 36 18.72 -5.98 -16.70
CA ASP A 36 19.84 -6.60 -17.45
C ASP A 36 20.41 -7.84 -16.71
N PRO A 37 20.91 -8.85 -17.43
CA PRO A 37 20.15 -10.00 -17.90
C PRO A 37 19.98 -11.07 -16.81
N GLY A 38 18.75 -11.22 -16.34
CA GLY A 38 18.35 -12.22 -15.35
C GLY A 38 16.94 -11.98 -14.83
N GLY A 39 16.52 -10.71 -14.81
CA GLY A 39 15.20 -10.31 -14.35
C GLY A 39 14.96 -10.65 -12.87
N GLY A 40 13.72 -10.52 -12.43
CA GLY A 40 13.30 -10.84 -11.08
C GLY A 40 11.88 -10.39 -10.80
N SER A 41 11.31 -10.84 -9.69
CA SER A 41 9.94 -10.49 -9.28
C SER A 41 9.96 -9.48 -8.14
N ASP A 42 9.17 -8.41 -8.25
CA ASP A 42 8.73 -7.66 -7.07
C ASP A 42 7.42 -8.26 -6.59
N THR A 43 7.34 -8.58 -5.30
CA THR A 43 6.11 -9.04 -4.66
C THR A 43 5.77 -8.09 -3.54
N ASN A 44 4.56 -7.52 -3.62
CA ASN A 44 4.05 -6.61 -2.61
C ASN A 44 3.04 -7.32 -1.72
N MET A 45 3.05 -6.99 -0.43
CA MET A 45 2.04 -7.46 0.50
C MET A 45 0.75 -6.66 0.31
N SER A 46 -0.38 -7.36 0.23
CA SER A 46 -1.71 -6.75 0.20
C SER A 46 -2.62 -7.44 1.21
N SER A 47 -3.86 -6.99 1.30
CA SER A 47 -4.89 -7.53 2.18
C SER A 47 -6.24 -7.58 1.47
N ILE A 48 -7.10 -8.52 1.86
CA ILE A 48 -8.50 -8.58 1.40
C ILE A 48 -9.27 -7.27 1.68
N ALA A 49 -8.82 -6.48 2.66
CA ALA A 49 -9.38 -5.16 2.96
C ALA A 49 -9.29 -4.18 1.78
N THR A 50 -8.30 -4.36 0.90
CA THR A 50 -8.13 -3.52 -0.29
C THR A 50 -9.19 -3.80 -1.37
N LEU A 51 -9.79 -5.00 -1.38
CA LEU A 51 -10.80 -5.39 -2.35
C LEU A 51 -12.23 -5.10 -1.86
N PHE A 52 -12.52 -5.41 -0.60
CA PHE A 52 -13.89 -5.43 -0.10
C PHE A 52 -14.21 -4.32 0.91
N GLY A 53 -13.19 -3.67 1.48
CA GLY A 53 -13.35 -2.81 2.64
C GLY A 53 -13.77 -3.62 3.88
N LEU A 54 -13.01 -3.53 4.96
CA LEU A 54 -13.35 -4.24 6.20
C LEU A 54 -13.71 -3.25 7.30
N LYS A 55 -14.88 -3.46 7.90
CA LYS A 55 -15.27 -2.81 9.15
C LYS A 55 -14.94 -3.77 10.29
N THR A 56 -13.98 -3.39 11.14
CA THR A 56 -13.65 -4.14 12.35
C THR A 56 -14.16 -3.36 13.56
N GLY A 57 -15.36 -3.72 14.05
CA GLY A 57 -16.04 -3.12 15.22
C GLY A 57 -17.53 -3.54 15.29
N PRO A 58 -18.16 -3.54 16.48
CA PRO A 58 -19.57 -3.92 16.61
C PRO A 58 -20.47 -2.93 15.85
N THR A 59 -21.53 -3.48 15.27
CA THR A 59 -22.52 -2.81 14.40
C THR A 59 -23.15 -1.60 15.04
#